data_AF-A0A2V3HY13-F1
#
_entry.id   AF-A0A2V3HY13-F1
#
_cell.length_a   1.000
_cell.length_b   1.000
_cell.length_c   1.000
_cell.angle_alpha   90.00
_cell.angle_beta   90.00
_cell.angle_gamma   90.00
#
_symmetry.space_group_name_H-M   'P 1'
#
loop_
_entity.id
_entity.type
_entity.pdbx_description
1 polymer ?
#
loop_
_entity_poly.entity_id
_entity_poly.type
_entity_poly.pdbx_seq_one_letter_code
_entity_poly.pdbx_strand_id
1 'polypeptide(L)'
;MDSEIERFLNEDISNGDITSDLFIDATSISNAEILSREPGILSGRSEITQIFNHFNIESNWLFQDGNSFSDNSQIVKLNGLSKSILLSERVSLNLLGHMSGIATSTNNAVKIT
;
A
#
# COMPACT_ATOMS: atom_id res chain seq x y z
N MET A 1 17.74 14.31 -4.39
CA MET A 1 17.69 12.92 -4.90
C MET A 1 16.21 12.60 -4.87
N ASP A 2 15.51 13.15 -5.87
CA ASP A 2 14.06 13.11 -5.94
C ASP A 2 13.67 11.64 -6.11
N SER A 3 13.01 11.12 -5.10
CA SER A 3 12.75 9.68 -4.97
C SER A 3 11.85 9.22 -6.11
N GLU A 4 12.10 8.03 -6.67
CA GLU A 4 11.22 7.38 -7.66
C GLU A 4 9.73 7.40 -7.23
N ILE A 5 9.48 7.47 -5.92
CA ILE A 5 8.16 7.63 -5.30
C ILE A 5 7.46 8.91 -5.75
N GLU A 6 8.14 10.05 -5.83
CA GLU A 6 7.54 11.30 -6.33
C GLU A 6 7.13 11.19 -7.80
N ARG A 7 7.89 10.44 -8.61
CA ARG A 7 7.51 10.18 -10.00
C ARG A 7 6.24 9.34 -10.07
N PHE A 8 6.15 8.26 -9.29
CA PHE A 8 4.94 7.42 -9.22
C PHE A 8 3.72 8.19 -8.73
N LEU A 9 3.90 9.03 -7.70
CA LEU A 9 2.83 9.89 -7.19
C LEU A 9 2.36 10.89 -8.25
N ASN A 10 3.28 11.57 -8.94
CA ASN A 10 2.91 12.54 -9.97
C ASN A 10 2.23 11.90 -11.18
N GLU A 11 2.62 10.69 -11.60
CA GLU A 11 1.93 9.98 -12.68
C GLU A 11 0.48 9.62 -12.32
N ASP A 12 0.23 9.08 -11.12
CA ASP A 12 -1.11 8.66 -10.72
C ASP A 12 -2.01 9.84 -10.26
N ILE A 13 -1.43 10.94 -9.77
CA ILE A 13 -2.14 12.12 -9.25
C ILE A 13 -2.34 13.21 -10.33
N SER A 14 -1.73 13.08 -11.51
CA SER A 14 -1.67 14.12 -12.56
C SER A 14 -3.01 14.72 -13.01
N ASN A 15 -4.15 14.11 -12.71
CA ASN A 15 -5.45 14.62 -13.14
C ASN A 15 -6.26 15.36 -12.07
N GLY A 16 -5.77 15.46 -10.83
CA GLY A 16 -6.55 16.03 -9.74
C GLY A 16 -7.75 15.15 -9.42
N ASP A 17 -7.84 14.67 -8.19
CA ASP A 17 -8.94 13.81 -7.78
C ASP A 17 -10.21 14.64 -7.54
N ILE A 18 -10.84 15.11 -8.62
CA ILE A 18 -12.06 15.93 -8.65
C ILE A 18 -13.19 15.24 -7.85
N THR A 19 -13.17 13.90 -7.81
CA THR A 19 -14.12 13.08 -7.05
C THR A 19 -13.90 13.16 -5.54
N SER A 20 -12.65 13.05 -5.07
CA SER A 20 -12.36 13.19 -3.63
C SER A 20 -12.54 14.62 -3.12
N ASP A 21 -12.31 15.63 -3.95
CA ASP A 21 -12.54 17.04 -3.59
C ASP A 21 -14.03 17.42 -3.43
N LEU A 22 -14.94 16.72 -4.11
CA LEU A 22 -16.38 17.03 -4.05
C LEU A 22 -17.14 16.31 -2.94
N PHE A 23 -16.72 15.11 -2.54
CA PHE A 23 -17.54 14.20 -1.73
C PHE A 23 -16.97 13.86 -0.35
N ILE A 24 -15.72 14.22 -0.07
CA ILE A 24 -15.06 13.88 1.21
C ILE A 24 -14.79 15.15 1.97
N ASP A 25 -15.32 15.24 3.20
CA ASP A 25 -14.96 16.32 4.11
C ASP A 25 -13.45 16.32 4.33
N ALA A 26 -12.81 17.46 4.10
CA ALA A 26 -11.37 17.65 4.23
C ALA A 26 -10.83 17.28 5.64
N THR A 27 -11.71 17.20 6.64
CA THR A 27 -11.38 16.86 8.03
C THR A 27 -11.78 15.45 8.46
N SER A 28 -12.40 14.66 7.56
CA SER A 28 -12.84 13.32 7.90
C SER A 28 -11.64 12.39 8.16
N ILE A 29 -11.65 11.73 9.32
CA ILE A 29 -10.67 10.72 9.71
C ILE A 29 -11.31 9.35 9.52
N SER A 30 -10.57 8.41 8.94
CA SER A 30 -11.03 7.04 8.74
C SER A 30 -9.96 6.03 9.14
N ASN A 31 -10.45 4.87 9.54
CA ASN A 31 -9.63 3.67 9.72
C ASN A 31 -9.84 2.77 8.50
N ALA A 32 -8.77 2.22 7.96
CA ALA A 32 -8.81 1.29 6.84
C ALA A 32 -7.86 0.11 7.10
N GLU A 33 -8.04 -0.97 6.35
CA GLU A 33 -7.20 -2.15 6.41
C GLU A 33 -6.91 -2.67 5.00
N ILE A 34 -5.68 -3.15 4.80
CA ILE A 34 -5.31 -3.87 3.59
C ILE A 34 -5.37 -5.36 3.90
N LEU A 35 -6.25 -6.07 3.18
CA LEU A 35 -6.43 -7.51 3.30
C LEU A 35 -5.78 -8.21 2.10
N SER A 36 -5.12 -9.34 2.35
CA SER A 36 -4.70 -10.25 1.27
C SER A 36 -5.93 -10.99 0.71
N ARG A 37 -5.89 -11.26 -0.60
CA ARG A 37 -6.88 -12.09 -1.31
C ARG A 37 -6.36 -13.46 -1.72
N GLU A 38 -5.05 -13.65 -1.54
CA GLU A 38 -4.32 -14.86 -1.89
C GLU A 38 -3.20 -15.04 -0.85
N PRO A 39 -2.74 -16.26 -0.56
CA PRO A 39 -1.57 -16.48 0.27
C PRO A 39 -0.30 -16.02 -0.46
N GLY A 40 0.70 -15.53 0.28
CA GLY A 40 1.91 -15.00 -0.33
C GLY A 40 3.02 -14.69 0.67
N ILE A 41 4.08 -14.05 0.15
CA ILE A 41 5.20 -13.51 0.92
C ILE A 41 5.12 -11.98 0.86
N LEU A 42 5.16 -11.32 2.02
CA LEU A 42 5.15 -9.87 2.07
C LEU A 42 6.49 -9.31 1.55
N SER A 43 6.42 -8.30 0.70
CA SER A 43 7.57 -7.52 0.26
C SER A 43 7.16 -6.09 -0.07
N GLY A 44 8.00 -5.12 0.30
CA GLY A 44 7.78 -3.70 0.00
C GLY A 44 7.26 -2.87 1.18
N ARG A 45 7.31 -3.40 2.41
CA ARG A 45 6.81 -2.69 3.59
C ARG A 45 7.42 -1.29 3.74
N SER A 46 8.72 -1.15 3.54
CA SER A 46 9.45 0.12 3.74
C SER A 46 8.98 1.18 2.74
N GLU A 47 8.87 0.81 1.48
CA GLU A 47 8.46 1.65 0.36
C GLU A 47 7.03 2.14 0.55
N ILE A 48 6.11 1.24 0.91
CA ILE A 48 4.71 1.61 1.17
C ILE A 48 4.59 2.50 2.41
N THR A 49 5.40 2.25 3.45
CA THR A 49 5.43 3.11 4.64
C THR A 49 5.83 4.54 4.29
N GLN A 50 6.75 4.73 3.33
CA GLN A 50 7.13 6.08 2.86
C GLN A 50 5.98 6.78 2.15
N ILE A 51 5.20 6.07 1.33
CA ILE A 51 3.99 6.60 0.69
C ILE A 51 2.98 7.05 1.76
N PHE A 52 2.67 6.19 2.73
CA PHE A 52 1.73 6.53 3.80
C PHE A 52 2.19 7.72 4.64
N ASN A 53 3.49 7.79 4.97
CA ASN A 53 4.06 8.93 5.69
C ASN A 53 3.95 10.24 4.90
N HIS A 54 4.13 10.20 3.57
CA HIS A 54 3.97 11.38 2.71
C HIS A 54 2.54 11.96 2.81
N PHE A 55 1.54 11.10 2.95
CA PHE A 55 0.14 11.49 3.09
C PHE A 55 -0.34 11.70 4.55
N ASN A 56 0.58 11.66 5.52
CA ASN A 56 0.29 11.69 6.96
C ASN A 56 -0.69 10.59 7.41
N ILE A 57 -0.54 9.39 6.88
CA ILE A 57 -1.32 8.20 7.25
C ILE A 57 -0.48 7.36 8.22
N GLU A 58 -1.03 7.10 9.40
CA GLU A 58 -0.45 6.17 10.36
C GLU A 58 -0.65 4.74 9.85
N SER A 59 0.43 3.96 9.74
CA SER A 59 0.39 2.57 9.26
C SER A 59 0.94 1.59 10.30
N ASN A 60 0.11 0.62 10.69
CA ASN A 60 0.46 -0.45 11.63
C ASN A 60 0.49 -1.79 10.90
N TRP A 61 1.71 -2.25 10.58
CA TRP A 61 1.97 -3.48 9.84
C TRP A 61 1.97 -4.70 10.77
N LEU A 62 1.22 -5.74 10.38
CA LEU A 62 1.15 -7.01 11.11
C LEU A 62 2.19 -8.04 10.65
N PHE A 63 2.86 -7.78 9.54
CA PHE A 63 3.87 -8.66 8.94
C PHE A 63 5.16 -7.89 8.63
N GLN A 64 6.28 -8.60 8.59
CA GLN A 64 7.56 -8.09 8.10
C GLN A 64 7.84 -8.61 6.69
N ASP A 65 8.69 -7.90 5.94
CA ASP A 65 9.13 -8.39 4.63
C ASP A 65 9.78 -9.78 4.76
N GLY A 66 9.45 -10.67 3.82
CA GLY A 66 9.83 -12.08 3.85
C GLY A 66 8.92 -12.98 4.69
N ASN A 67 7.98 -12.44 5.48
CA ASN A 67 6.99 -13.26 6.17
C ASN A 67 5.94 -13.79 5.19
N SER A 68 5.51 -15.03 5.40
CA SER A 68 4.36 -15.60 4.70
C SER A 68 3.05 -15.19 5.37
N PHE A 69 2.03 -14.92 4.56
CA PHE A 69 0.66 -14.68 5.00
C PHE A 69 -0.32 -15.62 4.26
N SER A 70 -1.47 -15.86 4.88
CA SER A 70 -2.56 -16.65 4.30
C SER A 70 -3.54 -15.76 3.53
N ASP A 71 -4.49 -16.37 2.81
CA ASP A 71 -5.65 -15.65 2.30
C ASP A 71 -6.42 -14.94 3.43
N ASN A 72 -7.03 -13.80 3.12
CA ASN A 72 -7.80 -12.96 4.03
C ASN A 72 -7.01 -12.52 5.29
N SER A 73 -5.68 -12.43 5.17
CA SER A 73 -4.82 -11.90 6.22
C SER A 73 -4.84 -10.39 6.20
N GLN A 74 -4.98 -9.79 7.37
CA GLN A 74 -4.90 -8.36 7.52
C GLN A 74 -3.42 -7.94 7.53
N ILE A 75 -2.96 -7.28 6.47
CA ILE A 75 -1.53 -6.96 6.27
C ILE A 75 -1.12 -5.72 7.04
N VAL A 76 -1.91 -4.65 6.94
CA VAL A 76 -1.65 -3.36 7.57
C VAL A 76 -2.96 -2.67 7.94
N LYS A 77 -2.98 -2.03 9.10
CA LYS A 77 -4.04 -1.07 9.51
C LYS A 77 -3.59 0.35 9.21
N LEU A 78 -4.50 1.15 8.71
CA LEU A 78 -4.28 2.55 8.36
C LEU A 78 -5.21 3.44 9.16
N ASN A 79 -4.71 4.58 9.60
CA ASN A 79 -5.49 5.63 10.26
C ASN A 79 -5.03 7.00 9.75
N GLY A 80 -5.97 7.86 9.35
CA GLY A 80 -5.64 9.17 8.79
C GLY A 80 -6.82 9.81 8.07
N LEU A 81 -6.56 10.89 7.35
CA LEU A 81 -7.59 11.56 6.56
C LEU A 81 -8.15 10.62 5.50
N SER A 82 -9.48 10.55 5.37
CA SER A 82 -10.14 9.66 4.40
C SER A 82 -9.65 9.91 2.98
N LYS A 83 -9.48 11.19 2.62
CA LYS A 83 -8.96 11.59 1.32
C LYS A 83 -7.51 11.13 1.11
N SER A 84 -6.64 11.29 2.11
CA SER A 84 -5.27 10.78 2.06
C SER A 84 -5.22 9.28 1.82
N ILE A 85 -6.03 8.52 2.58
CA ILE A 85 -6.09 7.05 2.46
C ILE A 85 -6.47 6.65 1.04
N LEU A 86 -7.55 7.23 0.48
CA LEU A 86 -8.01 6.90 -0.88
C LEU A 86 -7.03 7.32 -1.97
N LEU A 87 -6.41 8.50 -1.84
CA LEU A 87 -5.39 8.97 -2.80
C LEU A 87 -4.19 8.02 -2.86
N SER A 88 -3.75 7.53 -1.68
CA SER A 88 -2.62 6.62 -1.58
C SER A 88 -2.95 5.17 -1.97
N GLU A 89 -4.23 4.80 -2.01
CA GLU A 89 -4.69 3.41 -2.12
C GLU A 89 -4.13 2.72 -3.37
N ARG A 90 -4.38 3.28 -4.55
CA ARG A 90 -4.05 2.61 -5.82
C ARG A 90 -2.55 2.43 -6.02
N VAL A 91 -1.77 3.48 -5.77
CA VAL A 91 -0.30 3.44 -5.83
C VAL A 91 0.23 2.39 -4.85
N SER A 92 -0.27 2.41 -3.61
CA SER A 92 0.19 1.52 -2.54
C SER A 92 -0.14 0.05 -2.83
N LEU A 93 -1.38 -0.25 -3.25
CA LEU A 93 -1.80 -1.61 -3.56
C LEU A 93 -1.09 -2.18 -4.79
N ASN A 94 -0.90 -1.37 -5.84
CA ASN A 94 -0.18 -1.81 -7.04
C ASN A 94 1.27 -2.16 -6.72
N LEU A 95 1.97 -1.29 -5.98
CA LEU A 95 3.37 -1.51 -5.62
C LEU A 95 3.51 -2.70 -4.66
N LEU A 96 2.70 -2.76 -3.60
CA LEU A 96 2.70 -3.85 -2.63
C LEU A 96 2.40 -5.20 -3.28
N GLY A 97 1.38 -5.23 -4.14
CA GLY A 97 0.96 -6.43 -4.87
C GLY A 97 2.04 -6.92 -5.84
N HIS A 98 2.67 -6.00 -6.58
CA HIS A 98 3.75 -6.34 -7.51
C HIS A 98 4.96 -6.93 -6.78
N MET A 99 5.44 -6.25 -5.72
CA MET A 99 6.60 -6.71 -4.94
C MET A 99 6.33 -8.04 -4.24
N SER A 100 5.15 -8.19 -3.61
CA SER A 100 4.76 -9.43 -2.92
C SER A 100 4.53 -10.58 -3.91
N GLY A 101 4.02 -10.30 -5.11
CA GLY A 101 3.88 -11.27 -6.19
C GLY A 101 5.24 -11.84 -6.63
N ILE A 102 6.22 -10.97 -6.89
CA ILE A 102 7.59 -11.39 -7.24
C ILE A 102 8.23 -12.22 -6.12
N ALA A 103 8.10 -11.77 -4.86
CA ALA A 103 8.65 -12.48 -3.70
C ALA A 103 8.04 -13.89 -3.56
N THR A 104 6.72 -14.00 -3.76
CA THR A 104 5.99 -15.27 -3.71
C THR A 104 6.44 -16.21 -4.83
N SER A 105 6.50 -15.74 -6.07
CA SER A 105 6.96 -16.54 -7.22
C SER A 105 8.41 -17.01 -7.03
N THR A 106 9.28 -16.14 -6.53
CA THR A 106 10.70 -16.47 -6.27
C THR A 106 10.83 -17.55 -5.19
N ASN A 107 10.12 -17.40 -4.07
CA ASN A 107 10.11 -18.39 -3.00
C ASN A 107 9.60 -19.76 -3.47
N ASN A 108 8.59 -19.77 -4.35
CA ASN A 108 8.09 -21.01 -4.94
C ASN A 108 9.13 -21.66 -5.87
N ALA A 109 9.83 -20.88 -6.70
CA ALA A 109 10.88 -21.40 -7.58
C ALA A 109 12.05 -22.02 -6.80
N VAL A 110 12.51 -21.36 -5.73
CA VAL A 110 13.60 -21.86 -4.88
C VAL A 110 13.23 -23.17 -4.18
N LYS A 111 11.97 -23.34 -3.74
CA LYS A 111 11.49 -24.57 -3.09
C LYS A 111 11.36 -25.79 -4.00
N ILE A 112 11.31 -25.58 -5.32
CA ILE A 112 11.21 -26.65 -6.30
C ILE A 112 12.59 -27.25 -6.63
N THR A 113 13.68 -26.59 -6.19
CA THR A 113 15.06 -27.06 -6.32
C THR A 113 15.50 -27.81 -5.07
#